data_AF-A0A2A9EHT9-F1
#
_entry.id   AF-A0A2A9EHT9-F1
#
_cell.length_a   1.000
_cell.length_b   1.000
_cell.length_c   1.000
_cell.angle_alpha   90.00
_cell.angle_beta   90.00
_cell.angle_gamma   90.00
#
_symmetry.space_group_name_H-M   'P 1'
#
loop_
_entity.id
_entity.type
_entity.pdbx_description
1 polymer ?
#
loop_
_entity_poly.entity_id
_entity_poly.type
_entity_poly.pdbx_seq_one_letter_code
_entity_poly.pdbx_strand_id
1 'polypeptide(L)'
;MTLPPLAITRREAAGRCTSDGATLVTLAAGLAFGKNQPIVAEGALDGPFGARLAENVAAGPWSAPLFVAHGDADTVVPARLSDDLASRACAAGEQIELLRIPDGGHLDVLADGSPLGERLESWTLERFAGSAPSSTCGADGA
;
A
#
# COMPACT_ATOMS: atom_id res chain seq x y z
N MET A 1 -32.34 5.93 -24.64
CA MET A 1 -32.14 6.74 -23.43
C MET A 1 -30.74 6.42 -22.92
N THR A 2 -29.76 7.26 -23.27
CA THR A 2 -28.34 7.06 -22.99
C THR A 2 -28.04 7.64 -21.61
N LEU A 3 -27.57 6.80 -20.68
CA LEU A 3 -27.12 7.25 -19.36
C LEU A 3 -25.83 8.07 -19.52
N PRO A 4 -25.66 9.20 -18.80
CA PRO A 4 -24.43 9.97 -18.86
C PRO A 4 -23.28 9.21 -18.19
N PRO A 5 -22.01 9.44 -18.59
CA PRO A 5 -20.87 8.90 -17.88
C PRO A 5 -20.84 9.49 -16.47
N LEU A 6 -20.77 8.63 -15.46
CA LEU A 6 -20.62 9.03 -14.06
C LEU A 6 -19.27 9.76 -13.89
N ALA A 7 -19.30 11.09 -13.93
CA ALA A 7 -18.16 11.90 -13.55
C ALA A 7 -18.03 11.87 -12.03
N ILE A 8 -17.14 11.01 -11.52
CA ILE A 8 -16.87 10.88 -10.09
C ILE A 8 -16.22 12.18 -9.60
N THR A 9 -16.87 12.86 -8.67
CA THR A 9 -16.32 14.08 -8.06
C THR A 9 -15.22 13.74 -7.05
N ARG A 10 -14.28 14.66 -6.81
CA ARG A 10 -13.23 14.51 -5.77
C ARG A 10 -13.82 14.17 -4.39
N ARG A 11 -15.02 14.65 -4.10
CA ARG A 11 -15.74 14.42 -2.83
C ARG A 11 -16.31 13.00 -2.75
N GLU A 12 -16.79 12.43 -3.85
CA GLU A 12 -17.24 11.03 -3.92
C GLU A 12 -16.07 10.05 -3.88
N ALA A 13 -14.92 10.39 -4.46
CA ALA A 13 -13.71 9.58 -4.34
C ALA A 13 -13.22 9.52 -2.88
N ALA A 14 -13.26 10.65 -2.15
CA ALA A 14 -12.87 10.71 -0.74
C ALA A 14 -13.84 9.96 0.19
N GLY A 15 -15.14 9.92 -0.12
CA GLY A 15 -16.15 9.22 0.68
C GLY A 15 -16.04 7.68 0.68
N ARG A 16 -15.24 7.12 -0.23
CA ARG A 16 -15.03 5.66 -0.36
C ARG A 16 -14.15 5.07 0.73
N CYS A 17 -13.36 5.89 1.43
CA CYS A 17 -12.49 5.42 2.49
C CYS A 17 -13.13 5.47 3.89
N THR A 18 -14.28 6.13 4.07
CA THR A 18 -14.76 6.49 5.44
C THR A 18 -16.28 6.44 5.66
N SER A 19 -17.11 5.84 4.79
CA SER A 19 -18.55 5.73 5.06
C SER A 19 -19.24 4.49 4.46
N ASP A 20 -20.17 3.91 5.23
CA ASP A 20 -20.93 2.68 4.92
C ASP A 20 -21.64 2.68 3.56
N GLY A 21 -22.08 3.85 3.07
CA GLY A 21 -22.78 3.96 1.78
C GLY A 21 -21.87 3.76 0.57
N ALA A 22 -20.59 4.16 0.68
CA ALA A 22 -19.61 3.98 -0.39
C ALA A 22 -19.00 2.57 -0.40
N THR A 23 -18.99 1.90 0.75
CA THR A 23 -18.63 0.48 0.88
C THR A 23 -19.60 -0.41 0.11
N LEU A 24 -20.91 -0.16 0.16
CA LEU A 24 -21.93 -0.95 -0.56
C LEU A 24 -21.80 -0.86 -2.09
N VAL A 25 -21.52 0.33 -2.62
CA VAL A 25 -21.28 0.51 -4.07
C VAL A 25 -19.98 -0.18 -4.49
N THR A 26 -18.95 -0.13 -3.64
CA THR A 26 -17.66 -0.81 -3.87
C THR A 26 -17.81 -2.33 -3.83
N LEU A 27 -18.60 -2.86 -2.89
CA LEU A 27 -18.96 -4.28 -2.83
C LEU A 27 -19.77 -4.72 -4.05
N ALA A 28 -20.77 -3.94 -4.48
CA ALA A 28 -21.56 -4.23 -5.67
C ALA A 28 -20.71 -4.24 -6.95
N ALA A 29 -19.77 -3.30 -7.08
CA ALA A 29 -18.80 -3.30 -8.16
C ALA A 29 -17.86 -4.51 -8.07
N GLY A 30 -17.33 -4.82 -6.88
CA GLY A 30 -16.48 -5.98 -6.62
C GLY A 30 -17.16 -7.31 -6.97
N LEU A 31 -18.45 -7.45 -6.69
CA LEU A 31 -19.26 -8.63 -7.07
C LEU A 31 -19.46 -8.72 -8.58
N ALA A 32 -19.55 -7.58 -9.29
CA ALA A 32 -19.60 -7.56 -10.75
C ALA A 32 -18.26 -8.00 -11.39
N PHE A 33 -17.13 -7.78 -10.71
CA PHE A 33 -15.79 -8.23 -11.10
C PHE A 33 -15.43 -9.64 -10.58
N GLY A 34 -16.43 -10.47 -10.28
CA GLY A 34 -16.22 -11.83 -9.76
C GLY A 34 -15.23 -12.67 -10.57
N LYS A 35 -14.72 -13.75 -9.96
CA LYS A 35 -13.59 -14.63 -10.37
C LYS A 35 -13.41 -14.97 -11.87
N ASN A 36 -14.41 -14.77 -12.72
CA ASN A 36 -14.41 -15.09 -14.13
C ASN A 36 -14.42 -13.87 -15.08
N GLN A 37 -14.28 -12.65 -14.56
CA GLN A 37 -14.10 -11.44 -15.38
C GLN A 37 -12.84 -10.69 -14.93
N PRO A 38 -11.67 -11.04 -15.47
CA PRO A 38 -10.44 -10.37 -15.07
C PRO A 38 -10.50 -8.91 -15.53
N ILE A 39 -10.14 -8.01 -14.62
CA ILE A 39 -10.04 -6.55 -14.89
C ILE A 39 -8.95 -6.29 -15.95
N VAL A 40 -7.94 -7.16 -16.02
CA VAL A 40 -6.83 -7.11 -16.97
C VAL A 40 -6.97 -8.29 -17.94
N ALA A 41 -6.97 -8.01 -19.24
CA ALA A 41 -7.03 -9.05 -20.26
C ALA A 41 -5.81 -9.99 -20.18
N GLU A 42 -6.01 -11.27 -20.51
CA GLU A 42 -4.92 -12.24 -20.60
C GLU A 42 -3.85 -11.74 -21.61
N GLY A 43 -2.58 -11.84 -21.23
CA GLY A 43 -1.45 -11.35 -22.03
C GLY A 43 -1.27 -9.83 -22.08
N ALA A 44 -2.14 -9.03 -21.45
CA ALA A 44 -2.00 -7.56 -21.44
C ALA A 44 -0.69 -7.09 -20.77
N LEU A 45 -0.15 -7.90 -19.86
CA LEU A 45 1.11 -7.62 -19.17
C LEU A 45 2.35 -7.91 -20.02
N ASP A 46 2.23 -8.63 -21.14
CA ASP A 46 3.37 -8.94 -22.02
C ASP A 46 3.67 -7.81 -23.03
N GLY A 47 2.77 -6.83 -23.10
CA GLY A 47 2.83 -5.72 -24.05
C GLY A 47 3.18 -4.37 -23.43
N PRO A 48 2.97 -3.27 -24.19
CA PRO A 48 3.24 -1.91 -23.73
C PRO A 48 2.52 -1.54 -22.42
N PHE A 49 1.35 -2.12 -22.16
CA PHE A 49 0.63 -1.89 -20.91
C PHE A 49 1.41 -2.43 -19.70
N GLY A 50 1.88 -3.68 -19.74
CA GLY A 50 2.71 -4.24 -18.69
C GLY A 50 4.03 -3.51 -18.51
N ALA A 51 4.68 -3.10 -19.60
CA ALA A 51 5.88 -2.27 -19.53
C ALA A 51 5.64 -0.96 -18.77
N ARG A 52 4.53 -0.26 -19.06
CA ARG A 52 4.15 0.96 -18.33
C ARG A 52 3.74 0.70 -16.89
N LEU A 53 3.10 -0.44 -16.61
CA LEU A 53 2.77 -0.80 -15.24
C LEU A 53 4.03 -1.07 -14.42
N ALA A 54 5.03 -1.73 -15.00
CA ALA A 54 6.32 -2.00 -14.35
C ALA A 54 7.09 -0.71 -13.99
N GLU A 55 6.93 0.37 -14.76
CA GLU A 55 7.50 1.70 -14.43
C GLU A 55 6.96 2.27 -13.11
N ASN A 56 5.82 1.78 -12.59
CA ASN A 56 5.25 2.19 -11.30
C ASN A 56 5.78 1.39 -10.11
N VAL A 57 6.64 0.40 -10.33
CA VAL A 57 7.28 -0.35 -9.25
C VAL A 57 8.29 0.56 -8.57
N ALA A 58 8.10 0.82 -7.27
CA ALA A 58 9.06 1.54 -6.44
C ALA A 58 10.32 0.66 -6.24
N ALA A 59 11.24 0.73 -7.20
CA ALA A 59 12.41 -0.15 -7.26
C ALA A 59 13.67 0.41 -6.58
N GLY A 60 13.66 1.68 -6.16
CA GLY A 60 14.85 2.36 -5.64
C GLY A 60 15.96 2.52 -6.70
N PRO A 61 17.18 2.89 -6.29
CA PRO A 61 17.55 3.32 -4.94
C PRO A 61 16.87 4.65 -4.57
N TRP A 62 16.82 4.97 -3.28
CA TRP A 62 16.25 6.22 -2.79
C TRP A 62 17.32 7.06 -2.11
N SER A 63 17.26 8.38 -2.30
CA SER A 63 18.18 9.29 -1.63
C SER A 63 17.82 9.54 -0.15
N ALA A 64 16.70 8.99 0.32
CA ALA A 64 16.16 9.21 1.65
C ALA A 64 15.79 7.87 2.30
N PRO A 65 15.84 7.76 3.64
CA PRO A 65 15.37 6.60 4.36
C PRO A 65 13.89 6.31 4.11
N LEU A 66 13.50 5.03 4.21
CA LEU A 66 12.13 4.57 4.01
C LEU A 66 11.47 4.18 5.33
N PHE A 67 10.17 4.44 5.43
CA PHE A 67 9.29 3.90 6.46
C PHE A 67 8.09 3.24 5.78
N VAL A 68 7.82 1.99 6.14
CA VAL A 68 6.73 1.19 5.61
C VAL A 68 5.97 0.59 6.79
N ALA A 69 4.64 0.63 6.74
CA ALA A 69 3.80 -0.10 7.70
C ALA A 69 2.90 -1.10 6.96
N HIS A 70 2.68 -2.26 7.57
CA HIS A 70 1.89 -3.32 6.96
C HIS A 70 1.17 -4.16 8.04
N GLY A 71 -0.09 -4.53 7.81
CA GLY A 71 -0.85 -5.42 8.69
C GLY A 71 -0.60 -6.90 8.39
N ASP A 72 -0.30 -7.71 9.41
CA ASP A 72 0.08 -9.12 9.22
C ASP A 72 -1.04 -10.00 8.64
N ALA A 73 -2.29 -9.59 8.82
CA ALA A 73 -3.48 -10.27 8.33
C ALA A 73 -4.12 -9.55 7.12
N ASP A 74 -3.39 -8.71 6.39
CA ASP A 74 -3.89 -8.01 5.20
C ASP A 74 -4.28 -9.01 4.07
N THR A 75 -5.57 -9.08 3.77
CA THR A 75 -6.12 -9.93 2.71
C THR A 75 -6.28 -9.23 1.35
N VAL A 76 -6.01 -7.92 1.28
CA VAL A 76 -6.12 -7.10 0.07
C VAL A 76 -4.74 -6.96 -0.58
N VAL A 77 -3.73 -6.58 0.21
CA VAL A 77 -2.34 -6.47 -0.23
C VAL A 77 -1.49 -7.44 0.59
N PRO A 78 -0.94 -8.52 0.00
CA PRO A 78 -0.22 -9.51 0.77
C PRO A 78 1.06 -8.96 1.44
N ALA A 79 1.25 -9.23 2.73
CA ALA A 79 2.39 -8.75 3.53
C ALA A 79 3.77 -9.11 2.99
N ARG A 80 3.89 -10.24 2.30
CA ARG A 80 5.13 -10.65 1.62
C ARG A 80 5.68 -9.57 0.67
N LEU A 81 4.83 -8.70 0.12
CA LEU A 81 5.27 -7.64 -0.79
C LEU A 81 6.09 -6.57 -0.05
N SER A 82 5.71 -6.26 1.19
CA SER A 82 6.49 -5.37 2.07
C SER A 82 7.77 -6.05 2.55
N ASP A 83 7.73 -7.36 2.81
CA ASP A 83 8.93 -8.14 3.16
C ASP A 83 9.94 -8.16 2.01
N ASP A 84 9.47 -8.40 0.79
CA ASP A 84 10.30 -8.39 -0.41
C ASP A 84 10.90 -6.99 -0.66
N LEU A 85 10.14 -5.92 -0.41
CA LEU A 85 10.64 -4.54 -0.49
C LEU A 85 11.73 -4.29 0.56
N ALA A 86 11.49 -4.66 1.81
CA ALA A 86 12.46 -4.50 2.89
C ALA A 86 13.73 -5.29 2.62
N SER A 87 13.61 -6.55 2.19
CA SER A 87 14.76 -7.39 1.83
C SER A 87 15.61 -6.76 0.72
N ARG A 88 14.98 -6.28 -0.36
CA ARG A 88 15.70 -5.61 -1.46
C ARG A 88 16.38 -4.31 -1.02
N ALA A 89 15.68 -3.48 -0.25
CA ALA A 89 16.23 -2.24 0.30
C ALA A 89 17.45 -2.55 1.20
N CYS A 90 17.33 -3.49 2.13
CA CYS A 90 18.43 -3.88 3.00
C CYS A 90 19.63 -4.46 2.23
N ALA A 91 19.39 -5.30 1.22
CA ALA A 91 20.45 -5.84 0.37
C ALA A 91 21.16 -4.75 -0.45
N ALA A 92 20.47 -3.65 -0.78
CA ALA A 92 21.03 -2.49 -1.46
C ALA A 92 21.72 -1.49 -0.50
N GLY A 93 21.72 -1.74 0.82
CA GLY A 93 22.30 -0.84 1.83
C GLY A 93 21.40 0.35 2.18
N GLU A 94 20.16 0.34 1.71
CA GLU A 94 19.16 1.37 2.03
C GLU A 94 18.74 1.28 3.49
N GLN A 95 18.34 2.43 4.05
CA GLN A 95 17.77 2.49 5.39
C GLN A 95 16.26 2.37 5.29
N ILE A 96 15.72 1.23 5.72
CA ILE A 96 14.28 0.99 5.75
C ILE A 96 13.84 0.55 7.14
N GLU A 97 12.76 1.15 7.62
CA GLU A 97 12.01 0.66 8.76
C GLU A 97 10.69 0.05 8.30
N LEU A 98 10.47 -1.23 8.62
CA LEU A 98 9.22 -1.94 8.40
C LEU A 98 8.48 -2.14 9.74
N LEU A 99 7.38 -1.42 9.92
CA LEU A 99 6.46 -1.58 11.03
C LEU A 99 5.37 -2.62 10.68
N ARG A 100 5.42 -3.78 11.33
CA ARG A 100 4.36 -4.80 11.22
C ARG A 100 3.29 -4.54 12.28
N ILE A 101 2.02 -4.69 11.91
CA ILE A 101 0.87 -4.58 12.82
C ILE A 101 0.31 -5.99 13.01
N PRO A 102 0.59 -6.65 14.15
CA PRO A 102 0.12 -8.00 14.43
C PRO A 102 -1.39 -8.11 14.33
N ASP A 103 -1.86 -9.18 13.69
CA ASP A 103 -3.28 -9.46 13.43
C ASP A 103 -4.04 -8.37 12.65
N GLY A 104 -3.36 -7.30 12.21
CA GLY A 104 -3.96 -6.17 11.51
C GLY A 104 -4.27 -6.50 10.06
N GLY A 105 -5.49 -6.20 9.62
CA GLY A 105 -5.89 -6.25 8.22
C GLY A 105 -5.53 -4.98 7.44
N HIS A 106 -6.04 -4.89 6.21
CA HIS A 106 -5.72 -3.80 5.28
C HIS A 106 -5.99 -2.39 5.82
N LEU A 107 -7.15 -2.21 6.45
CA LEU A 107 -7.57 -0.90 6.97
C LEU A 107 -7.19 -0.70 8.44
N ASP A 108 -6.81 -1.77 9.14
CA ASP A 108 -6.47 -1.70 10.56
C ASP A 108 -5.17 -0.91 10.78
N VAL A 109 -4.32 -0.81 9.77
CA VAL A 109 -3.15 0.09 9.78
C VAL A 109 -3.55 1.56 10.01
N LEU A 110 -4.77 1.95 9.66
CA LEU A 110 -5.31 3.31 9.82
C LEU A 110 -6.30 3.43 10.99
N ALA A 111 -6.65 2.32 11.65
CA ALA A 111 -7.67 2.32 12.68
C ALA A 111 -7.23 3.09 13.94
N ASP A 112 -8.21 3.54 14.72
CA ASP A 112 -7.96 4.11 16.04
C ASP A 112 -7.19 3.10 16.91
N GLY A 113 -6.08 3.54 17.51
CA GLY A 113 -5.19 2.67 18.28
C GLY A 113 -4.11 1.94 17.47
N SER A 114 -4.11 2.08 16.14
CA SER A 114 -2.98 1.66 15.31
C SER A 114 -1.70 2.44 15.70
N PRO A 115 -0.54 1.77 15.84
CA PRO A 115 0.72 2.46 16.12
C PRO A 115 1.23 3.29 14.92
N LEU A 116 0.61 3.17 13.74
CA LEU A 116 1.07 3.86 12.52
C LEU A 116 1.08 5.38 12.70
N GLY A 117 0.00 5.98 13.21
CA GLY A 117 -0.13 7.43 13.27
C GLY A 117 1.00 8.08 14.06
N GLU A 118 1.16 7.64 15.32
CA GLU A 118 2.21 8.15 16.21
C GLU A 118 3.62 7.84 15.69
N ARG A 119 3.84 6.64 15.15
CA ARG A 119 5.17 6.28 14.64
C ARG A 119 5.54 7.03 13.37
N LEU A 120 4.61 7.21 12.44
CA LEU A 120 4.86 7.93 11.20
C LEU A 120 5.18 9.40 11.48
N GLU A 121 4.44 10.04 12.39
CA GLU A 121 4.69 11.42 12.77
C GLU A 121 6.09 11.58 13.41
N SER A 122 6.39 10.77 14.43
CA SER A 122 7.70 10.81 15.10
C SER A 122 8.85 10.50 14.14
N TRP A 123 8.75 9.43 13.34
CA TRP A 123 9.74 9.08 12.32
C TRP A 123 9.98 10.23 11.34
N THR A 124 8.92 10.92 10.90
CA THR A 124 9.03 12.05 9.99
C THR A 124 9.75 13.25 10.63
N LEU A 125 9.39 13.60 11.86
CA LEU A 125 10.03 14.67 12.62
C LEU A 125 11.52 14.41 12.85
N GLU A 126 11.90 13.16 13.13
CA GLU A 126 13.30 12.75 13.27
C GLU A 126 14.11 12.98 11.98
N ARG A 127 13.53 12.71 10.79
CA ARG A 127 14.22 12.97 9.52
C ARG A 127 14.44 14.46 9.29
N PHE A 128 13.46 15.30 9.62
CA PHE A 128 13.61 16.76 9.55
C PHE A 128 14.61 17.31 10.57
N ALA A 129 14.73 16.67 11.74
CA ALA A 129 15.74 17.01 12.75
C ALA A 129 17.15 16.54 12.39
N GLY A 130 17.33 15.77 11.31
CA GLY A 130 18.62 15.19 10.92
C GLY A 130 19.06 14.02 11.81
N SER A 131 18.13 13.43 12.56
CA SER A 131 18.41 12.24 13.36
C SER A 131 18.75 11.06 12.45
N ALA A 132 19.65 10.19 12.93
CA ALA A 132 19.96 8.94 12.24
C ALA A 132 18.67 8.14 11.99
N PRO A 133 18.48 7.57 10.79
CA PRO A 133 17.32 6.75 10.50
C PRO A 133 17.34 5.47 11.33
N SER A 134 16.18 5.12 11.88
CA SER A 134 15.89 3.77 12.33
C SER A 134 15.86 2.82 11.14
N SER A 135 16.30 1.58 11.37
CA SER A 135 16.32 0.54 10.34
C SER A 135 15.95 -0.80 10.97
N THR A 136 15.11 -1.57 10.28
CA THR A 136 14.79 -2.96 10.62
C THR A 136 15.63 -3.95 9.81
N CYS A 137 16.61 -3.46 9.03
CA CYS A 137 17.55 -4.34 8.34
C CYS A 137 18.35 -5.16 9.35
N GLY A 138 18.29 -6.50 9.21
CA GLY A 138 18.95 -7.42 10.14
C GLY A 138 18.19 -7.66 11.45
N ALA A 139 16.96 -7.14 11.60
CA ALA A 139 16.11 -7.40 12.75
C ALA A 139 15.44 -8.80 12.73
N ASP A 140 15.48 -9.52 11.60
CA ASP A 140 15.02 -10.91 11.50
C ASP A 140 16.11 -11.84 10.94
N GLY A 141 16.69 -12.59 11.87
CA GLY A 141 17.74 -13.59 11.69
C GLY A 141 18.00 -14.40 12.96
N ALA A 142 16.95 -14.64 13.76
CA ALA A 142 16.96 -15.56 14.90
C ALA A 142 15.69 -16.42 14.90
#